data_AF-A0A1E3LB79-F1
#
_entry.id   AF-A0A1E3LB79-F1
#
_cell.length_a   1.000
_cell.length_b   1.000
_cell.length_c   1.000
_cell.angle_alpha   90.00
_cell.angle_beta   90.00
_cell.angle_gamma   90.00
#
_symmetry.space_group_name_H-M   'P 1'
#
loop_
_entity.id
_entity.type
_entity.pdbx_description
1 polymer ?
#
loop_
_entity_poly.entity_id
_entity_poly.type
_entity_poly.pdbx_seq_one_letter_code
_entity_poly.pdbx_strand_id
1 'polypeptide(L)' 'MNGKHMIKAIVDIAIFLEFTGEESLDPDSALNAMERLSAELQCMSAEDRQIFSEQCRALSGAYGDKEGFVIGLSEALGIE' A
#
# COMPACT_ATOMS: atom_id res chain seq x y z
N MET A 1 4.75 -11.90 11.41
CA MET A 1 4.00 -10.84 12.13
C MET A 1 2.52 -11.20 12.29
N ASN A 2 1.87 -10.89 13.42
CA ASN A 2 0.40 -10.86 13.50
C ASN A 2 -0.07 -9.51 12.88
N GLY A 3 0.18 -9.36 11.58
CA GLY A 3 0.37 -8.06 10.92
C GLY A 3 -0.82 -7.56 10.10
N LYS A 4 -1.95 -8.27 10.06
CA LYS A 4 -3.09 -7.94 9.20
C LYS A 4 -3.60 -6.49 9.38
N HIS A 5 -3.73 -6.03 10.63
CA HIS A 5 -4.21 -4.67 10.89
C HIS A 5 -3.19 -3.59 10.52
N MET A 6 -1.89 -3.89 10.64
CA MET A 6 -0.84 -2.97 10.22
C MET A 6 -0.77 -2.88 8.69
N ILE A 7 -0.84 -4.02 8.01
CA ILE A 7 -0.88 -4.07 6.54
C ILE A 7 -2.14 -3.38 6.02
N LYS A 8 -3.30 -3.60 6.65
CA LYS A 8 -4.52 -2.85 6.34
C LYS A 8 -4.31 -1.33 6.49
N ALA A 9 -3.69 -0.87 7.58
CA ALA A 9 -3.43 0.56 7.76
C ALA A 9 -2.50 1.11 6.67
N ILE A 10 -1.49 0.35 6.24
CA ILE A 10 -0.61 0.73 5.13
C ILE A 10 -1.40 0.81 3.82
N VAL A 11 -2.25 -0.17 3.52
CA VAL A 11 -3.13 -0.17 2.34
C VAL A 11 -4.09 1.02 2.36
N ASP A 12 -4.70 1.32 3.52
CA ASP A 12 -5.59 2.46 3.69
C ASP A 12 -4.86 3.79 3.40
N ILE A 13 -3.62 3.95 3.87
CA ILE A 13 -2.80 5.13 3.59
C ILE A 13 -2.41 5.20 2.11
N ALA A 14 -2.00 4.09 1.49
CA ALA A 14 -1.69 4.07 0.07
C ALA A 14 -2.91 4.47 -0.78
N ILE A 15 -4.09 3.97 -0.44
CA ILE A 15 -5.35 4.38 -1.08
C ILE A 15 -5.62 5.86 -0.87
N PHE A 16 -5.42 6.37 0.35
CA PHE A 16 -5.61 7.79 0.62
C PHE A 16 -4.68 8.65 -0.23
N LEU A 17 -3.40 8.29 -0.35
CA LEU A 17 -2.43 9.03 -1.15
C LEU A 17 -2.75 8.98 -2.65
N GLU A 18 -3.20 7.84 -3.17
CA GLU A 18 -3.47 7.64 -4.60
C GLU A 18 -4.83 8.20 -5.04
N PHE A 19 -5.87 8.07 -4.21
CA PHE A 19 -7.26 8.34 -4.62
C PHE A 19 -7.84 9.63 -4.02
N THR A 20 -7.08 10.39 -3.23
CA THR A 20 -7.53 11.73 -2.79
C THR A 20 -7.32 12.72 -3.93
N GLY A 21 -8.39 13.43 -4.29
CA GLY A 21 -8.34 14.43 -5.36
C GLY A 21 -7.41 15.59 -5.04
N GLU A 22 -6.89 16.21 -6.10
CA GLU A 22 -5.91 17.31 -6.03
C GLU A 22 -6.45 18.53 -5.26
N GLU A 23 -7.78 18.67 -5.16
CA GLU A 23 -8.43 19.72 -4.36
C GLU A 23 -8.22 19.56 -2.84
N SER A 24 -7.90 18.34 -2.38
CA SER A 24 -7.76 17.98 -0.97
C SER A 24 -6.34 17.60 -0.58
N LEU A 25 -5.53 17.09 -1.52
CA LEU A 25 -4.15 16.69 -1.31
C LEU A 25 -3.30 17.09 -2.50
N ASP A 26 -2.25 17.87 -2.24
CA ASP A 26 -1.27 18.24 -3.25
C ASP A 26 -0.62 16.97 -3.87
N PRO A 27 -0.67 16.78 -5.20
CA PRO A 27 -0.19 15.56 -5.85
C PRO A 27 1.31 15.30 -5.61
N ASP A 28 2.13 16.35 -5.61
CA ASP A 28 3.57 16.23 -5.37
C ASP A 28 3.84 15.75 -3.93
N SER A 29 3.08 16.28 -2.96
CA SER A 29 3.12 15.84 -1.56
C SER A 29 2.64 14.40 -1.39
N ALA A 30 1.59 13.99 -2.11
CA ALA A 30 1.08 12.62 -2.10
C ALA A 30 2.11 11.63 -2.64
N LEU A 31 2.71 11.97 -3.79
CA LEU A 31 3.76 11.18 -4.42
C LEU A 31 4.97 11.04 -3.50
N ASN A 32 5.46 12.14 -2.93
CA ASN A 32 6.59 12.10 -1.99
C ASN A 32 6.33 11.19 -0.78
N ALA A 33 5.11 11.23 -0.24
CA ALA A 33 4.71 10.36 0.87
C ALA A 33 4.69 8.88 0.44
N MET A 34 4.19 8.57 -0.77
CA MET A 34 4.17 7.21 -1.32
C MET A 34 5.60 6.68 -1.55
N GLU A 35 6.50 7.51 -2.08
CA GLU A 35 7.92 7.16 -2.28
C GLU A 35 8.61 6.84 -0.95
N ARG A 36 8.35 7.64 0.09
CA ARG A 36 8.91 7.40 1.43
C ARG A 36 8.37 6.12 2.06
N LEU A 37 7.07 5.86 1.89
CA LEU A 37 6.45 4.61 2.33
C LEU A 37 7.09 3.41 1.63
N SER A 38 7.23 3.49 0.30
CA SER A 38 7.88 2.47 -0.53
C SER A 38 9.32 2.20 -0.07
N ALA A 39 10.13 3.24 0.12
CA ALA A 39 11.51 3.12 0.56
C ALA A 39 11.65 2.40 1.91
N GLU A 40 10.78 2.70 2.88
CA GLU A 40 10.81 2.01 4.18
C GLU A 40 10.36 0.55 4.06
N LEU A 41 9.32 0.27 3.27
CA LEU A 41 8.83 -1.09 3.06
C LEU A 41 9.84 -1.97 2.30
N GLN A 42 10.65 -1.37 1.43
CA GLN A 42 11.78 -2.06 0.79
C GLN A 42 12.88 -2.46 1.78
N CYS A 43 12.91 -1.93 3.00
CA CYS A 43 13.83 -2.43 4.04
C CYS A 43 13.35 -3.72 4.71
N MET A 44 12.11 -4.17 4.47
CA MET A 44 11.58 -5.41 5.02
C MET A 44 12.34 -6.64 4.52
N SER A 45 12.35 -7.69 5.35
CA SER A 45 12.87 -9.01 4.98
C SER A 45 12.06 -9.62 3.83
N ALA A 46 12.64 -10.55 3.08
CA ALA A 46 11.92 -11.24 2.00
C ALA A 46 10.66 -11.98 2.51
N GLU A 47 10.74 -12.54 3.72
CA GLU A 47 9.59 -13.19 4.38
C GLU A 47 8.47 -12.18 4.68
N ASP A 48 8.80 -11.02 5.24
CA ASP A 48 7.81 -9.98 5.56
C ASP A 48 7.19 -9.37 4.30
N ARG A 49 7.98 -9.22 3.22
CA ARG A 49 7.48 -8.78 1.90
C ARG A 49 6.50 -9.77 1.31
N GLN A 50 6.79 -11.07 1.39
CA GLN A 50 5.87 -12.11 0.94
C GLN A 50 4.56 -12.07 1.76
N ILE A 51 4.67 -11.98 3.09
CA ILE A 51 3.50 -11.86 3.97
C ILE A 51 2.69 -10.61 3.61
N PHE A 52 3.34 -9.48 3.32
CA PHE A 52 2.66 -8.26 2.89
C PHE A 52 1.83 -8.48 1.62
N SER A 53 2.45 -9.05 0.57
CA SER A 53 1.77 -9.32 -0.71
C SER A 53 0.59 -10.28 -0.53
N GLU A 54 0.75 -11.36 0.24
CA GLU A 54 -0.33 -12.31 0.54
C GLU A 54 -1.50 -11.63 1.28
N GLN A 55 -1.20 -10.73 2.23
CA GLN A 55 -2.23 -10.01 2.97
C GLN A 55 -2.93 -8.94 2.13
N CYS A 56 -2.23 -8.26 1.22
CA CYS A 56 -2.85 -7.36 0.24
C CYS A 56 -3.90 -8.11 -0.59
N ARG A 57 -3.55 -9.29 -1.12
CA ARG A 57 -4.49 -10.17 -1.86
C ARG A 57 -5.66 -10.65 -0.98
N ALA A 58 -5.41 -10.95 0.29
CA ALA A 58 -6.47 -11.37 1.22
C ALA A 58 -7.41 -10.22 1.63
N LEU A 59 -6.93 -8.97 1.62
CA LEU A 59 -7.70 -7.79 2.00
C LEU A 59 -8.42 -7.14 0.80
N SER A 60 -7.97 -7.37 -0.42
CA SER A 60 -8.38 -6.63 -1.62
C SER A 60 -9.89 -6.55 -1.82
N GLY A 61 -10.62 -7.67 -1.60
CA GLY A 61 -12.07 -7.73 -1.76
C GLY A 61 -12.86 -6.81 -0.82
N ALA A 62 -12.23 -6.29 0.24
CA ALA A 62 -12.86 -5.29 1.13
C ALA A 62 -12.84 -3.86 0.57
N TYR A 63 -12.09 -3.61 -0.50
CA TYR A 63 -11.84 -2.27 -1.05
C TYR A 63 -12.65 -1.94 -2.31
N GLY A 64 -13.57 -2.81 -2.74
CA GLY A 64 -14.53 -2.52 -3.80
C GLY A 64 -13.87 -2.12 -5.13
N ASP A 65 -14.13 -0.90 -5.59
CA ASP A 65 -13.57 -0.34 -6.83
C ASP A 65 -12.03 -0.26 -6.83
N LYS A 66 -11.40 -0.30 -5.66
CA LYS A 66 -9.95 -0.22 -5.47
C LYS A 66 -9.29 -1.58 -5.32
N GLU A 67 -10.04 -2.68 -5.45
CA GLU A 67 -9.53 -4.05 -5.33
C GLU A 67 -8.29 -4.27 -6.22
N GLY A 68 -8.34 -3.84 -7.48
CA GLY A 68 -7.22 -3.98 -8.42
C GLY A 68 -5.94 -3.26 -7.97
N PHE A 69 -6.09 -2.05 -7.41
CA PHE A 69 -4.96 -1.30 -6.84
C PHE A 69 -4.35 -2.05 -5.64
N VAL A 70 -5.19 -2.58 -4.74
CA VAL A 70 -4.72 -3.31 -3.56
C VAL A 70 -3.99 -4.60 -3.94
N ILE A 71 -4.45 -5.32 -4.97
CA ILE A 71 -3.76 -6.51 -5.48
C ILE A 71 -2.38 -6.16 -6.04
N GLY A 72 -2.28 -5.06 -6.79
CA GLY A 72 -1.02 -4.60 -7.40
C GLY A 72 -0.11 -3.79 -6.47
N LEU A 73 -0.50 -3.59 -5.20
CA LEU A 73 0.21 -2.68 -4.31
C LEU A 73 1.63 -3.14 -3.99
N SER A 74 1.87 -4.45 -3.83
CA SER A 74 3.23 -4.97 -3.59
C SER A 74 4.19 -4.68 -4.74
N GLU A 75 3.71 -4.81 -5.97
CA GLU A 75 4.45 -4.48 -7.18
C GLU A 75 4.70 -2.96 -7.28
N ALA A 76 3.66 -2.14 -7.05
CA ALA A 76 3.77 -0.68 -7.08
C ALA A 76 4.77 -0.12 -6.04
N LEU A 77 4.91 -0.79 -4.90
CA LEU A 77 5.86 -0.43 -3.84
C LEU A 77 7.26 -1.06 -4.05
N GLY A 78 7.46 -1.86 -5.09
CA GLY A 78 8.76 -2.48 -5.39
C GLY A 78 9.20 -3.52 -4.35
N ILE A 79 8.26 -4.22 -3.73
CA ILE A 79 8.52 -5.22 -2.67
C ILE A 79 8.14 -6.66 -3.05
N GLU A 80 7.65 -6.90 -4.28
CA GLU A 80 7.40 -8.25 -4.82
C GLU A 80 8.63 -8.87 -5.47
#